data_AF-A0A3C1VTS1-F1
#
_entry.id   AF-A0A3C1VTS1-F1
#
_cell.length_a   1.000
_cell.length_b   1.000
_cell.length_c   1.000
_cell.angle_alpha   90.00
_cell.angle_beta   90.00
_cell.angle_gamma   90.00
#
_symmetry.space_group_name_H-M   'P 1'
#
loop_
_entity.id
_entity.type
_entity.pdbx_description
1 polymer ?
#
loop_
_entity_poly.entity_id
_entity_poly.type
_entity_poly.pdbx_seq_one_letter_code
_entity_poly.pdbx_strand_id
1 'polypeptide(L)'
;LGAEVLGMSPSRHDEVLAATSHLPHLLAYAIVDLLLHQDSSEDIFRYAAGGFADFSRVASSNAQMWSDVFVANAEATEKVLDQYIDYLRSLKALINQRAGEDLKTIFQRAKQTRDNFVLRILNPAQAMAMNNTPSSYRISPGGSVTGTIRVAGDKSISHRSIIFGALAKGVTRVTGFLEGEDAMNTVAAFREMGVTVTGPENGELTIFGVGMQGLQPPRKPLYMGNSGTAMRLLAGLLAAQPFDSELTGDESLSGRPM
;
A
#
# COMPACT_ATOMS: atom_id res chain seq x y z
N LEU A 1 21.40 10.32 -2.93
CA LEU A 1 19.95 10.11 -3.08
C LEU A 1 19.60 8.73 -3.66
N GLY A 2 20.50 8.03 -4.38
CA GLY A 2 20.23 6.65 -4.81
C GLY A 2 19.07 6.48 -5.80
N ALA A 3 18.56 7.59 -6.34
CA ALA A 3 17.46 7.59 -7.28
C ALA A 3 17.93 7.20 -8.69
N GLU A 4 17.12 6.41 -9.38
CA GLU A 4 17.25 6.23 -10.82
C GLU A 4 16.71 7.49 -11.52
N VAL A 5 17.51 8.07 -12.41
CA VAL A 5 17.15 9.29 -13.14
C VAL A 5 16.65 8.90 -14.51
N LEU A 6 15.38 9.19 -14.78
CA LEU A 6 14.76 8.98 -16.09
C LEU A 6 14.60 10.32 -16.80
N GLY A 7 15.04 10.40 -18.05
CA GLY A 7 14.88 11.59 -18.89
C GLY A 7 13.57 11.55 -19.68
N MET A 8 12.82 12.65 -19.66
CA MET A 8 11.64 12.87 -20.51
C MET A 8 11.41 14.37 -20.74
N SER A 9 10.57 14.73 -21.73
CA SER A 9 10.17 16.12 -21.93
C SER A 9 9.22 16.58 -20.82
N PRO A 10 9.13 17.89 -20.52
CA PRO A 10 8.16 18.42 -19.55
C PRO A 10 6.72 18.03 -19.88
N SER A 11 6.31 18.15 -21.14
CA SER A 11 4.97 17.74 -21.57
C SER A 11 4.69 16.25 -21.31
N ARG A 12 5.69 15.39 -21.56
CA ARG A 12 5.53 13.95 -21.33
C ARG A 12 5.46 13.62 -19.85
N HIS A 13 6.27 14.30 -19.03
CA HIS A 13 6.22 14.18 -17.58
C HIS A 13 4.82 14.50 -17.07
N ASP A 14 4.25 15.62 -17.52
CA ASP A 14 2.95 16.10 -17.08
C ASP A 14 1.81 15.15 -17.50
N GLU A 15 1.84 14.62 -18.73
CA GLU A 15 0.91 13.58 -19.18
C GLU A 15 0.99 12.29 -18.35
N VAL A 16 2.21 11.83 -18.07
CA VAL A 16 2.42 10.58 -17.32
C VAL A 16 1.97 10.76 -15.87
N LEU A 17 2.32 11.86 -15.22
CA LEU A 17 1.92 12.09 -13.83
C LEU A 17 0.43 12.43 -13.70
N ALA A 18 -0.19 13.06 -14.70
CA ALA A 18 -1.63 13.24 -14.74
C ALA A 18 -2.36 11.90 -14.60
N ALA A 19 -1.95 10.89 -15.38
CA ALA A 19 -2.59 9.57 -15.37
C ALA A 19 -2.20 8.69 -14.16
N THR A 20 -0.94 8.75 -13.73
CA THR A 20 -0.40 7.80 -12.74
C THR A 20 -0.38 8.33 -11.31
N SER A 21 -0.53 9.63 -11.11
CA SER A 21 -0.47 10.29 -9.79
C SER A 21 -1.63 11.25 -9.56
N HIS A 22 -1.85 12.23 -10.42
CA HIS A 22 -2.80 13.32 -10.18
C HIS A 22 -4.25 12.82 -10.21
N LEU A 23 -4.66 12.13 -11.27
CA LEU A 23 -6.02 11.60 -11.40
C LEU A 23 -6.38 10.65 -10.22
N PRO A 24 -5.52 9.70 -9.80
CA PRO A 24 -5.77 8.92 -8.58
C PRO A 24 -6.06 9.77 -7.33
N HIS A 25 -5.32 10.87 -7.11
CA HIS A 25 -5.58 11.78 -5.99
C HIS A 25 -6.92 12.50 -6.15
N LEU A 26 -7.23 13.00 -7.36
CA LEU A 26 -8.49 13.68 -7.63
C LEU A 26 -9.69 12.78 -7.36
N LEU A 27 -9.63 11.52 -7.82
CA LEU A 27 -10.68 10.53 -7.61
C LEU A 27 -10.84 10.16 -6.12
N ALA A 28 -9.74 10.10 -5.37
CA ALA A 28 -9.78 9.85 -3.93
C ALA A 28 -10.43 11.01 -3.16
N TYR A 29 -10.10 12.27 -3.48
CA TYR A 29 -10.79 13.43 -2.91
C TYR A 29 -12.28 13.43 -3.30
N ALA A 30 -12.58 13.20 -4.58
CA ALA A 30 -13.94 13.24 -5.10
C ALA A 30 -14.85 12.19 -4.46
N ILE A 31 -14.39 10.96 -4.21
CA ILE A 31 -15.23 9.94 -3.58
C ILE A 31 -15.50 10.26 -2.11
N VAL A 32 -14.52 10.79 -1.37
CA VAL A 32 -14.70 11.17 0.03
C VAL A 32 -15.70 12.32 0.12
N ASP A 33 -15.50 13.35 -0.71
CA ASP A 33 -16.38 14.52 -0.77
C ASP A 33 -17.82 14.14 -1.19
N LEU A 34 -17.97 13.26 -2.19
CA LEU A 34 -19.27 12.76 -2.61
C LEU A 34 -20.03 12.07 -1.47
N LEU A 35 -19.35 11.23 -0.67
CA LEU A 35 -19.99 10.50 0.43
C LEU A 35 -20.31 11.39 1.64
N LEU A 36 -19.54 12.45 1.87
CA LEU A 36 -19.85 13.45 2.90
C LEU A 36 -21.19 14.15 2.64
N HIS A 37 -21.55 14.33 1.37
CA HIS A 37 -22.75 15.06 0.94
C HIS A 37 -23.98 14.15 0.71
N GLN A 38 -23.93 12.86 1.08
CA GLN A 38 -25.10 11.98 1.01
C GLN A 38 -25.88 11.95 2.32
N ASP A 39 -27.20 11.78 2.21
CA ASP A 39 -28.06 11.51 3.36
C ASP A 39 -27.58 10.21 4.05
N SER A 40 -27.34 10.26 5.36
CA SER A 40 -26.77 9.15 6.16
C SER A 40 -25.24 8.96 6.04
N SER A 41 -24.47 10.03 5.84
CA SER A 41 -23.00 10.00 5.78
C SER A 41 -22.34 9.30 6.98
N GLU A 42 -22.85 9.50 8.20
CA GLU A 42 -22.32 8.81 9.40
C GLU A 42 -22.41 7.28 9.31
N ASP A 43 -23.52 6.74 8.79
CA ASP A 43 -23.68 5.30 8.58
C ASP A 43 -22.79 4.79 7.45
N ILE A 44 -22.66 5.56 6.36
CA ILE A 44 -21.79 5.22 5.23
C ILE A 44 -20.33 5.08 5.69
N PHE A 45 -19.82 6.03 6.47
CA PHE A 45 -18.45 5.97 7.00
C PHE A 45 -18.28 4.89 8.08
N ARG A 46 -19.34 4.57 8.84
CA ARG A 46 -19.32 3.45 9.79
C ARG A 46 -19.16 2.10 9.10
N TYR A 47 -19.73 1.92 7.92
CA TYR A 47 -19.59 0.70 7.11
C TYR A 47 -18.45 0.77 6.08
N ALA A 48 -17.78 1.91 5.96
CA ALA A 48 -16.56 2.07 5.18
C ALA A 48 -15.42 1.29 5.85
N ALA A 49 -15.44 -0.04 5.67
CA ALA A 49 -14.42 -0.95 6.14
C ALA A 49 -13.03 -0.62 5.56
N GLY A 50 -11.98 -1.30 6.03
CA GLY A 50 -10.58 -1.03 5.66
C GLY A 50 -10.29 -0.84 4.15
N GLY A 51 -11.05 -1.49 3.26
CA GLY A 51 -10.91 -1.31 1.81
C GLY A 51 -11.21 0.12 1.32
N PHE A 52 -12.16 0.82 1.92
CA PHE A 52 -12.43 2.23 1.59
C PHE A 52 -11.33 3.15 2.14
N ALA A 53 -10.86 2.89 3.36
CA ALA A 53 -9.75 3.64 3.95
C ALA A 53 -8.45 3.46 3.14
N ASP A 54 -8.16 2.27 2.65
CA ASP A 54 -7.01 2.01 1.78
C ASP A 54 -7.12 2.72 0.42
N PHE A 55 -8.32 2.72 -0.17
CA PHE A 55 -8.58 3.39 -1.46
C PHE A 55 -8.48 4.92 -1.35
N SER A 56 -9.05 5.49 -0.28
CA SER A 56 -9.10 6.95 -0.06
C SER A 56 -7.90 7.51 0.71
N ARG A 57 -6.93 6.67 1.10
CA ARG A 57 -5.74 7.09 1.89
C ARG A 57 -5.05 8.34 1.33
N VAL A 58 -4.89 8.42 0.02
CA VAL A 58 -4.19 9.55 -0.63
C VAL A 58 -4.95 10.88 -0.54
N ALA A 59 -6.26 10.87 -0.24
CA ALA A 59 -7.03 12.08 0.04
C ALA A 59 -6.66 12.74 1.39
N SER A 60 -5.87 12.07 2.23
CA SER A 60 -5.32 12.68 3.46
C SER A 60 -4.07 13.54 3.21
N SER A 61 -3.66 13.70 1.94
CA SER A 61 -2.51 14.51 1.55
C SER A 61 -2.75 16.02 1.73
N ASN A 62 -1.70 16.84 1.59
CA ASN A 62 -1.80 18.29 1.71
C ASN A 62 -2.71 18.91 0.62
N ALA A 63 -3.84 19.47 1.03
CA ALA A 63 -4.86 20.00 0.12
C ALA A 63 -4.36 21.20 -0.71
N GLN A 64 -3.54 22.09 -0.14
CA GLN A 64 -3.00 23.24 -0.86
C GLN A 64 -2.07 22.79 -1.99
N MET A 65 -1.13 21.89 -1.67
CA MET A 65 -0.20 21.34 -2.65
C MET A 65 -0.94 20.67 -3.81
N TRP A 66 -1.94 19.84 -3.51
CA TRP A 66 -2.70 19.15 -4.56
C TRP A 66 -3.56 20.10 -5.38
N SER A 67 -4.16 21.12 -4.76
CA SER A 67 -4.82 22.21 -5.49
C SER A 67 -3.87 22.86 -6.49
N ASP A 68 -2.65 23.23 -6.06
CA ASP A 68 -1.66 23.86 -6.92
C ASP A 68 -1.21 22.92 -8.06
N VAL A 69 -1.03 21.62 -7.78
CA VAL A 69 -0.71 20.61 -8.80
C VAL A 69 -1.79 20.51 -9.86
N PHE A 70 -3.07 20.48 -9.47
CA PHE A 70 -4.18 20.40 -10.43
C PHE A 70 -4.30 21.66 -11.28
N VAL A 71 -4.08 22.84 -10.69
CA VAL A 71 -4.08 24.11 -11.45
C VAL A 71 -2.88 24.17 -12.40
N ALA A 72 -1.70 23.75 -11.96
CA ALA A 72 -0.48 23.79 -12.77
C ALA A 72 -0.50 22.79 -13.93
N ASN A 73 -1.10 21.61 -13.74
CA ASN A 73 -1.18 20.56 -14.75
C ASN A 73 -2.63 20.29 -15.24
N ALA A 74 -3.42 21.36 -15.37
CA ALA A 74 -4.84 21.29 -15.67
C ALA A 74 -5.14 20.57 -16.99
N GLU A 75 -4.45 20.94 -18.08
CA GLU A 75 -4.72 20.41 -19.43
C GLU A 75 -4.54 18.89 -19.52
N ALA A 76 -3.41 18.36 -19.00
CA ALA A 76 -3.18 16.92 -19.03
C ALA A 76 -4.11 16.16 -18.07
N THR A 77 -4.43 16.78 -16.93
CA THR A 77 -5.35 16.19 -15.94
C THR A 77 -6.79 16.13 -16.48
N GLU A 78 -7.27 17.20 -17.11
CA GLU A 78 -8.60 17.26 -17.74
C GLU A 78 -8.73 16.18 -18.82
N LYS A 79 -7.72 16.07 -19.70
CA LYS A 79 -7.71 15.07 -20.77
C LYS A 79 -7.85 13.63 -20.28
N VAL A 80 -7.17 13.27 -19.18
CA VAL A 80 -7.29 11.92 -18.61
C VAL A 80 -8.57 11.75 -17.79
N LEU A 81 -9.06 12.82 -17.16
CA LEU A 81 -10.34 12.83 -16.45
C LEU A 81 -11.51 12.57 -17.40
N ASP A 82 -11.53 13.19 -18.58
CA ASP A 82 -12.55 12.96 -19.61
C ASP A 82 -12.59 11.50 -20.06
N GLN A 83 -11.42 10.91 -20.34
CA GLN A 83 -11.33 9.49 -20.67
C GLN A 83 -11.87 8.60 -19.56
N TYR A 84 -11.61 8.97 -18.30
CA TYR A 84 -12.13 8.26 -17.14
C TYR A 84 -13.65 8.39 -17.01
N ILE A 85 -14.20 9.58 -17.22
CA ILE A 85 -15.65 9.83 -17.22
C ILE A 85 -16.35 9.00 -18.29
N ASP A 86 -15.82 8.95 -19.51
CA ASP A 86 -16.38 8.13 -20.59
C ASP A 86 -16.31 6.64 -20.29
N TYR A 87 -15.23 6.20 -19.62
CA TYR A 87 -15.11 4.84 -19.14
C TYR A 87 -16.16 4.52 -18.07
N LEU A 88 -16.39 5.41 -17.10
CA LEU A 88 -17.44 5.26 -16.08
C LEU A 88 -18.84 5.22 -16.70
N ARG A 89 -19.12 6.04 -17.73
CA ARG A 89 -20.39 6.01 -18.47
C ARG A 89 -20.60 4.65 -19.13
N SER A 90 -19.55 4.07 -19.70
CA SER A 90 -19.58 2.74 -20.32
C SER A 90 -19.85 1.64 -19.28
N LEU A 91 -19.17 1.68 -18.14
CA LEU A 91 -19.43 0.74 -17.02
C LEU A 91 -20.86 0.87 -16.49
N LYS A 92 -21.37 2.10 -16.33
CA LYS A 92 -22.76 2.36 -15.92
C LYS A 92 -23.74 1.75 -16.93
N ALA A 93 -23.49 1.86 -18.22
CA ALA A 93 -24.33 1.26 -19.26
C ALA A 93 -24.37 -0.27 -19.15
N LEU A 94 -23.23 -0.94 -18.94
CA LEU A 94 -23.16 -2.39 -18.74
C LEU A 94 -23.91 -2.85 -17.48
N ILE A 95 -23.81 -2.08 -16.38
CA ILE A 95 -24.56 -2.34 -15.14
C ILE A 95 -26.07 -2.24 -15.41
N ASN A 96 -26.51 -1.19 -16.10
CA ASN A 96 -27.92 -0.99 -16.43
C ASN A 96 -28.47 -2.12 -17.32
N GLN A 97 -27.63 -2.66 -18.22
CA GLN A 97 -27.98 -3.78 -19.09
C GLN A 97 -27.85 -5.15 -18.40
N ARG A 98 -27.37 -5.20 -17.15
CA ARG A 98 -27.06 -6.45 -16.43
C ARG A 98 -26.08 -7.34 -17.20
N ALA A 99 -25.16 -6.74 -17.94
CA ALA A 99 -24.18 -7.41 -18.79
C ALA A 99 -23.02 -8.03 -17.98
N GLY A 100 -23.32 -9.08 -17.22
CA GLY A 100 -22.39 -9.68 -16.26
C GLY A 100 -21.09 -10.21 -16.88
N GLU A 101 -21.16 -10.86 -18.05
CA GLU A 101 -19.97 -11.41 -18.72
C GLU A 101 -19.03 -10.32 -19.25
N ASP A 102 -19.58 -9.21 -19.75
CA ASP A 102 -18.77 -8.07 -20.21
C ASP A 102 -18.06 -7.39 -19.02
N LEU A 103 -18.78 -7.18 -17.91
CA LEU A 103 -18.20 -6.65 -16.67
C LEU A 103 -17.09 -7.57 -16.15
N LYS A 104 -17.33 -8.89 -16.12
CA LYS A 104 -16.34 -9.87 -15.71
C LYS A 104 -15.09 -9.83 -16.58
N THR A 105 -15.26 -9.73 -17.90
CA THR A 105 -14.14 -9.63 -18.85
C THR A 105 -13.30 -8.37 -18.60
N ILE A 106 -13.97 -7.24 -18.32
CA ILE A 106 -13.31 -5.99 -17.96
C ILE A 106 -12.53 -6.13 -16.64
N PHE A 107 -13.16 -6.66 -15.60
CA PHE A 107 -12.53 -6.80 -14.28
C PHE A 107 -11.38 -7.80 -14.28
N GLN A 108 -11.49 -8.89 -15.03
CA GLN A 108 -10.40 -9.86 -15.20
C GLN A 108 -9.18 -9.23 -15.88
N ARG A 109 -9.40 -8.41 -16.92
CA ARG A 109 -8.33 -7.67 -17.58
C ARG A 109 -7.65 -6.71 -16.63
N ALA A 110 -8.42 -5.91 -15.89
CA ALA A 110 -7.89 -4.98 -14.89
C ALA A 110 -7.09 -5.71 -13.79
N LYS A 111 -7.62 -6.84 -13.30
CA LYS A 111 -6.93 -7.70 -12.34
C LYS A 111 -5.61 -8.22 -12.89
N GLN A 112 -5.60 -8.80 -14.09
CA GLN A 112 -4.37 -9.32 -14.70
C GLN A 112 -3.32 -8.23 -14.90
N THR A 113 -3.71 -7.05 -15.39
CA THR A 113 -2.78 -5.91 -15.53
C THR A 113 -2.19 -5.51 -14.18
N ARG A 114 -3.02 -5.41 -13.15
CA ARG A 114 -2.57 -5.06 -11.79
C ARG A 114 -1.65 -6.14 -11.20
N ASP A 115 -2.05 -7.41 -11.27
CA ASP A 115 -1.27 -8.51 -10.73
C ASP A 115 0.11 -8.57 -11.40
N ASN A 116 0.16 -8.39 -12.73
CA ASN A 116 1.43 -8.32 -13.47
C ASN A 116 2.28 -7.10 -13.09
N PHE A 117 1.66 -5.94 -12.84
CA PHE A 117 2.36 -4.75 -12.38
C PHE A 117 2.92 -4.94 -10.96
N VAL A 118 2.12 -5.49 -10.06
CA VAL A 118 2.53 -5.82 -8.68
C VAL A 118 3.66 -6.84 -8.70
N LEU A 119 3.62 -7.87 -9.54
CA LEU A 119 4.73 -8.82 -9.70
C LEU A 119 6.00 -8.13 -10.21
N ARG A 120 5.91 -7.17 -11.13
CA ARG A 120 7.09 -6.42 -11.61
C ARG A 120 7.71 -5.53 -10.53
N ILE A 121 6.90 -5.01 -9.61
CA ILE A 121 7.36 -4.12 -8.54
C ILE A 121 7.80 -4.89 -7.28
N LEU A 122 7.06 -5.92 -6.87
CA LEU A 122 7.35 -6.74 -5.69
C LEU A 122 8.38 -7.82 -5.96
N ASN A 123 8.52 -8.29 -7.21
CA ASN A 123 9.64 -9.12 -7.64
C ASN A 123 10.57 -8.35 -8.59
N PRO A 124 11.31 -7.32 -8.13
CA PRO A 124 12.42 -6.80 -8.91
C PRO A 124 13.39 -7.94 -9.24
N ALA A 125 13.52 -8.97 -8.38
CA ALA A 125 14.36 -10.14 -8.58
C ALA A 125 14.00 -11.01 -9.81
N GLN A 126 12.74 -11.03 -10.28
CA GLN A 126 12.37 -11.75 -11.51
C GLN A 126 12.51 -10.87 -12.77
N ALA A 127 12.35 -9.55 -12.65
CA ALA A 127 12.74 -8.60 -13.71
C ALA A 127 14.27 -8.42 -13.79
N MET A 128 14.97 -8.63 -12.67
CA MET A 128 16.43 -8.68 -12.48
C MET A 128 16.97 -10.11 -12.49
N ALA A 129 16.21 -11.10 -12.95
CA ALA A 129 16.76 -12.39 -13.35
C ALA A 129 17.70 -12.25 -14.59
N MET A 130 18.04 -11.01 -14.99
CA MET A 130 19.18 -10.68 -15.83
C MET A 130 20.19 -9.68 -15.25
N ASN A 131 20.15 -9.26 -13.98
CA ASN A 131 21.23 -8.44 -13.39
C ASN A 131 21.35 -8.59 -11.86
N ASN A 132 21.62 -9.81 -11.39
CA ASN A 132 22.31 -9.97 -10.11
C ASN A 132 23.79 -9.64 -10.32
N THR A 133 24.10 -8.37 -10.61
CA THR A 133 25.50 -7.94 -10.69
C THR A 133 25.99 -7.82 -9.24
N PRO A 134 26.92 -8.67 -8.78
CA PRO A 134 27.48 -8.50 -7.46
C PRO A 134 28.01 -7.08 -7.33
N SER A 135 27.41 -6.29 -6.42
CA SER A 135 27.85 -4.93 -6.17
C SER A 135 29.22 -4.99 -5.49
N SER A 136 30.27 -4.81 -6.28
CA SER A 136 31.64 -4.78 -5.78
C SER A 136 31.99 -3.36 -5.37
N TYR A 137 32.09 -3.12 -4.07
CA TYR A 137 32.60 -1.86 -3.54
C TYR A 137 34.13 -1.92 -3.51
N ARG A 138 34.79 -1.10 -4.33
CA ARG A 138 36.26 -0.92 -4.26
C ARG A 138 36.56 0.23 -3.30
N ILE A 139 37.18 -0.09 -2.17
CA ILE A 139 37.58 0.87 -1.15
C ILE A 139 39.08 1.14 -1.30
N SER A 140 39.47 2.42 -1.32
CA SER A 140 40.87 2.84 -1.28
C SER A 140 41.19 3.44 0.10
N PRO A 141 42.46 3.40 0.56
CA PRO A 141 42.87 4.05 1.81
C PRO A 141 42.52 5.56 1.76
N GLY A 142 41.76 6.05 2.73
CA GLY A 142 41.19 7.41 2.71
C GLY A 142 41.37 8.23 4.00
N GLY A 143 42.13 7.74 4.97
CA GLY A 143 42.35 8.41 6.26
C GLY A 143 41.38 7.94 7.35
N SER A 144 40.93 8.86 8.22
CA SER A 144 40.01 8.57 9.34
C SER A 144 38.64 9.20 9.11
N VAL A 145 37.57 8.53 9.55
CA VAL A 145 36.19 9.02 9.47
C VAL A 145 35.69 9.28 10.88
N THR A 146 35.20 10.50 11.12
CA THR A 146 34.59 10.90 12.40
C THR A 146 33.24 11.54 12.10
N GLY A 147 32.18 11.12 12.79
CA GLY A 147 30.84 11.66 12.59
C GLY A 147 29.78 10.88 13.35
N THR A 148 28.56 11.39 13.32
CA THR A 148 27.37 10.73 13.88
C THR A 148 26.41 10.42 12.75
N ILE A 149 25.95 9.17 12.69
CA ILE A 149 24.94 8.73 11.72
C ILE A 149 23.74 8.17 12.48
N ARG A 150 22.55 8.43 11.94
CA ARG A 150 21.34 7.72 12.35
C ARG A 150 21.13 6.55 11.41
N VAL A 151 21.14 5.34 11.96
CA VAL A 151 20.82 4.12 11.21
C VAL A 151 19.31 3.97 11.05
N ALA A 152 18.89 3.12 10.12
CA ALA A 152 17.50 2.78 9.93
C ALA A 152 16.89 2.14 11.19
N GLY A 153 15.57 2.14 11.27
CA GLY A 153 14.83 1.50 12.35
C GLY A 153 15.18 0.01 12.49
N ASP A 154 15.06 -0.51 13.71
CA ASP A 154 15.26 -1.94 13.93
C ASP A 154 14.08 -2.74 13.36
N LYS A 155 14.39 -3.75 12.54
CA LYS A 155 13.40 -4.61 11.90
C LYS A 155 12.54 -5.35 12.92
N SER A 156 13.19 -5.96 13.91
CA SER A 156 12.55 -6.76 14.96
C SER A 156 11.61 -5.93 15.84
N ILE A 157 11.98 -4.69 16.16
CA ILE A 157 11.15 -3.75 16.91
C ILE A 157 9.98 -3.25 16.05
N SER A 158 10.21 -3.01 14.76
CA SER A 158 9.16 -2.59 13.82
C SER A 158 8.03 -3.63 13.73
N HIS A 159 8.36 -4.92 13.66
CA HIS A 159 7.34 -5.99 13.73
C HIS A 159 6.56 -5.96 15.05
N ARG A 160 7.27 -5.87 16.18
CA ARG A 160 6.67 -5.91 17.52
C ARG A 160 5.78 -4.70 17.78
N SER A 161 6.15 -3.51 17.31
CA SER A 161 5.33 -2.31 17.47
C SER A 161 3.99 -2.47 16.75
N ILE A 162 3.95 -3.13 15.59
CA ILE A 162 2.70 -3.44 14.89
C ILE A 162 1.86 -4.43 15.70
N ILE A 163 2.47 -5.56 16.11
CA ILE A 163 1.76 -6.63 16.83
C ILE A 163 1.12 -6.10 18.11
N PHE A 164 1.89 -5.41 18.95
CA PHE A 164 1.38 -4.90 20.21
C PHE A 164 0.45 -3.70 20.02
N GLY A 165 0.75 -2.81 19.06
CA GLY A 165 -0.11 -1.67 18.76
C GLY A 165 -1.49 -2.09 18.27
N ALA A 166 -1.55 -3.15 17.45
CA ALA A 166 -2.80 -3.72 16.96
C ALA A 166 -3.67 -4.31 18.09
N LEU A 167 -3.05 -4.98 19.06
CA LEU A 167 -3.75 -5.64 20.17
C LEU A 167 -4.03 -4.71 21.35
N ALA A 168 -3.44 -3.52 21.37
CA ALA A 168 -3.68 -2.52 22.40
C ALA A 168 -5.11 -1.94 22.31
N LYS A 169 -5.57 -1.35 23.42
CA LYS A 169 -6.76 -0.49 23.41
C LYS A 169 -6.30 0.96 23.15
N GLY A 170 -6.83 1.58 22.10
CA GLY A 170 -6.53 2.98 21.76
C GLY A 170 -5.51 3.13 20.64
N VAL A 171 -4.90 4.31 20.54
CA VAL A 171 -4.02 4.68 19.41
C VAL A 171 -2.55 4.55 19.80
N THR A 172 -1.79 3.80 19.02
CA THR A 172 -0.33 3.67 19.16
C THR A 172 0.36 4.47 18.07
N ARG A 173 1.32 5.34 18.44
CA ARG A 173 2.17 6.09 17.51
C ARG A 173 3.60 5.56 17.58
N VAL A 174 4.17 5.21 16.43
CA VAL A 174 5.52 4.65 16.30
C VAL A 174 6.36 5.59 15.45
N THR A 175 7.58 5.88 15.91
CA THR A 175 8.56 6.70 15.21
C THR A 175 9.85 5.93 14.98
N GLY A 176 10.53 6.16 13.86
CA GLY A 176 11.72 5.39 13.48
C GLY A 176 11.38 3.97 13.02
N PHE A 177 10.18 3.77 12.48
CA PHE A 177 9.73 2.52 11.90
C PHE A 177 10.56 2.17 10.65
N LEU A 178 10.96 0.91 10.51
CA LEU A 178 11.66 0.43 9.33
C LEU A 178 10.65 0.09 8.23
N GLU A 179 10.65 0.87 7.14
CA GLU A 179 9.81 0.68 5.95
C GLU A 179 10.33 -0.45 5.03
N GLY A 180 10.76 -1.56 5.62
CA GLY A 180 11.22 -2.74 4.89
C GLY A 180 10.06 -3.67 4.52
N GLU A 181 10.27 -4.49 3.48
CA GLU A 181 9.28 -5.45 2.97
C GLU A 181 8.69 -6.33 4.09
N ASP A 182 9.55 -6.91 4.95
CA ASP A 182 9.15 -7.72 6.09
C ASP A 182 8.12 -7.02 7.00
N ALA A 183 8.43 -5.76 7.38
CA ALA A 183 7.60 -5.00 8.30
C ALA A 183 6.29 -4.58 7.61
N MET A 184 6.34 -4.25 6.32
CA MET A 184 5.16 -3.94 5.51
C MET A 184 4.23 -5.14 5.31
N ASN A 185 4.77 -6.35 5.15
CA ASN A 185 3.96 -7.58 5.12
C ASN A 185 3.24 -7.81 6.46
N THR A 186 3.86 -7.43 7.58
CA THR A 186 3.21 -7.46 8.89
C THR A 186 2.08 -6.43 8.98
N VAL A 187 2.29 -5.20 8.51
CA VAL A 187 1.23 -4.17 8.42
C VAL A 187 0.05 -4.68 7.59
N ALA A 188 0.34 -5.26 6.41
CA ALA A 188 -0.69 -5.79 5.52
C ALA A 188 -1.51 -6.91 6.19
N ALA A 189 -0.86 -7.78 6.96
CA ALA A 189 -1.54 -8.85 7.68
C ALA A 189 -2.52 -8.31 8.73
N PHE A 190 -2.10 -7.31 9.52
CA PHE A 190 -2.99 -6.70 10.52
C PHE A 190 -4.12 -5.87 9.88
N ARG A 191 -3.89 -5.23 8.73
CA ARG A 191 -4.97 -4.59 7.95
C ARG A 191 -6.01 -5.59 7.49
N GLU A 192 -5.58 -6.75 6.99
CA GLU A 192 -6.49 -7.83 6.59
C GLU A 192 -7.32 -8.36 7.77
N MET A 193 -6.75 -8.33 8.98
CA MET A 193 -7.43 -8.69 10.24
C MET A 193 -8.21 -7.53 10.87
N GLY A 194 -8.48 -6.45 10.13
CA GLY A 194 -9.37 -5.36 10.56
C GLY A 194 -8.71 -4.25 11.37
N VAL A 195 -7.38 -4.20 11.44
CA VAL A 195 -6.66 -3.12 12.15
C VAL A 195 -6.43 -1.95 11.21
N THR A 196 -6.88 -0.75 11.59
CA THR A 196 -6.54 0.47 10.86
C THR A 196 -5.12 0.90 11.18
N VAL A 197 -4.31 1.08 10.14
CA VAL A 197 -2.92 1.54 10.26
C VAL A 197 -2.70 2.64 9.23
N THR A 198 -2.32 3.84 9.67
CA THR A 198 -1.97 4.98 8.82
C THR A 198 -0.45 5.16 8.75
N GLY A 199 0.06 5.47 7.56
CA GLY A 199 1.48 5.40 7.24
C GLY A 199 1.93 3.99 6.75
N PRO A 200 3.24 3.68 6.79
CA PRO A 200 4.31 4.54 7.29
C PRO A 200 4.63 5.70 6.34
N GLU A 201 5.02 6.85 6.88
CA GLU A 201 5.60 7.97 6.15
C GLU A 201 6.78 8.53 6.96
N ASN A 202 7.97 8.60 6.37
CA ASN A 202 9.20 9.08 7.04
C ASN A 202 9.51 8.35 8.35
N GLY A 203 9.24 7.03 8.40
CA GLY A 203 9.41 6.21 9.60
C GLY A 203 8.38 6.48 10.70
N GLU A 204 7.29 7.20 10.41
CA GLU A 204 6.16 7.38 11.33
C GLU A 204 4.98 6.51 10.94
N LEU A 205 4.42 5.80 11.92
CA LEU A 205 3.31 4.87 11.75
C LEU A 205 2.30 5.09 12.88
N THR A 206 1.01 5.18 12.59
CA THR A 206 -0.05 5.22 13.60
C THR A 206 -0.97 4.01 13.46
N ILE A 207 -1.20 3.31 14.57
CA ILE A 207 -1.96 2.07 14.64
C ILE A 207 -3.16 2.30 15.56
N PHE A 208 -4.35 2.00 15.07
CA PHE A 208 -5.59 2.06 15.84
C PHE A 208 -5.87 0.65 16.38
N GLY A 209 -5.50 0.44 17.65
CA GLY A 209 -5.58 -0.85 18.30
C GLY A 209 -7.03 -1.30 18.50
N VAL A 210 -7.28 -2.57 18.21
CA VAL A 210 -8.61 -3.21 18.27
C VAL A 210 -8.83 -3.97 19.57
N GLY A 211 -7.82 -4.04 20.45
CA GLY A 211 -7.85 -4.84 21.67
C GLY A 211 -7.56 -6.33 21.43
N MET A 212 -7.31 -7.06 22.53
CA MET A 212 -6.89 -8.47 22.52
C MET A 212 -7.83 -9.44 21.77
N GLN A 213 -9.11 -9.07 21.62
CA GLN A 213 -10.16 -9.89 21.00
C GLN A 213 -10.77 -9.19 19.77
N GLY A 214 -10.18 -8.08 19.31
CA GLY A 214 -10.76 -7.27 18.23
C GLY A 214 -10.32 -7.66 16.82
N LEU A 215 -9.34 -8.55 16.69
CA LEU A 215 -8.90 -9.06 15.39
C LEU A 215 -10.05 -9.79 14.69
N GLN A 216 -10.13 -9.62 13.38
CA GLN A 216 -11.14 -10.23 12.52
C GLN A 216 -10.54 -11.35 11.67
N PRO A 217 -11.35 -12.37 11.29
CA PRO A 217 -10.90 -13.42 10.39
C PRO A 217 -10.42 -12.82 9.05
N PRO A 218 -9.21 -13.17 8.57
CA PRO A 218 -8.72 -12.68 7.30
C PRO A 218 -9.49 -13.31 6.13
N ARG A 219 -9.70 -12.56 5.04
CA ARG A 219 -10.48 -13.04 3.87
C ARG A 219 -9.65 -13.86 2.89
N LYS A 220 -8.33 -13.83 3.05
CA LYS A 220 -7.33 -14.48 2.20
C LYS A 220 -6.12 -14.89 3.05
N PRO A 221 -5.28 -15.80 2.55
CA PRO A 221 -4.03 -16.13 3.23
C PRO A 221 -3.16 -14.90 3.47
N LEU A 222 -2.52 -14.85 4.64
CA LEU A 222 -1.63 -13.77 5.07
C LEU A 222 -0.22 -14.04 4.54
N TYR A 223 0.19 -13.25 3.55
CA TYR A 223 1.49 -13.39 2.90
C TYR A 223 2.60 -12.68 3.68
N MET A 224 3.64 -13.41 4.08
CA MET A 224 4.76 -12.92 4.90
C MET A 224 6.04 -12.60 4.09
N GLY A 225 6.01 -12.77 2.76
CA GLY A 225 7.23 -12.65 1.92
C GLY A 225 8.31 -13.62 2.36
N ASN A 226 9.53 -13.12 2.58
CA ASN A 226 10.64 -13.90 3.12
C ASN A 226 10.80 -13.78 4.67
N SER A 227 9.85 -13.11 5.34
CA SER A 227 9.95 -12.76 6.75
C SER A 227 9.61 -13.94 7.67
N GLY A 228 10.64 -14.75 7.96
CA GLY A 228 10.54 -15.81 8.96
C GLY A 228 10.29 -15.32 10.40
N THR A 229 10.56 -14.04 10.67
CA THR A 229 10.21 -13.41 11.96
C THR A 229 8.71 -13.16 12.05
N ALA A 230 8.12 -12.53 11.04
CA ALA A 230 6.67 -12.29 11.00
C ALA A 230 5.91 -13.62 11.08
N MET A 231 6.29 -14.61 10.28
CA MET A 231 5.63 -15.92 10.25
C MET A 231 5.58 -16.59 11.63
N ARG A 232 6.71 -16.66 12.35
CA ARG A 232 6.75 -17.30 13.68
C ARG A 232 5.98 -16.52 14.74
N LEU A 233 6.08 -15.20 14.74
CA LEU A 233 5.37 -14.36 15.71
C LEU A 233 3.87 -14.39 15.47
N LEU A 234 3.43 -14.30 14.23
CA LEU A 234 2.01 -14.35 13.88
C LEU A 234 1.44 -15.76 14.09
N ALA A 235 2.19 -16.84 13.85
CA ALA A 235 1.72 -18.19 14.14
C ALA A 235 1.32 -18.35 15.62
N GLY A 236 2.15 -17.86 16.55
CA GLY A 236 1.82 -17.88 17.98
C GLY A 236 0.61 -17.02 18.34
N LEU A 237 0.49 -15.84 17.73
CA LEU A 237 -0.66 -14.95 17.94
C LEU A 237 -1.97 -15.56 17.41
N LEU A 238 -1.94 -16.06 16.18
CA LEU A 238 -3.08 -16.58 15.43
C LEU A 238 -3.59 -17.88 16.03
N ALA A 239 -2.71 -18.72 16.58
CA ALA A 239 -3.11 -19.93 17.30
C ALA A 239 -4.01 -19.65 18.52
N ALA A 240 -4.00 -18.43 19.05
CA ALA A 240 -4.86 -18.01 20.15
C ALA A 240 -6.16 -17.29 19.70
N GLN A 241 -6.38 -17.12 18.39
CA GLN A 241 -7.56 -16.46 17.86
C GLN A 241 -8.72 -17.45 17.64
N PRO A 242 -9.99 -17.01 17.72
CA PRO A 242 -11.15 -17.88 17.56
C PRO A 242 -11.49 -18.19 16.10
N PHE A 243 -10.60 -17.90 15.16
CA PHE A 243 -10.83 -18.03 13.72
C PHE A 243 -9.67 -18.72 13.01
N ASP A 244 -9.98 -19.32 11.86
CA ASP A 244 -8.99 -19.93 10.99
C ASP A 244 -8.13 -18.87 10.29
N SER A 245 -6.87 -19.20 10.07
CA SER A 245 -5.94 -18.37 9.32
C SER A 245 -4.92 -19.22 8.58
N GLU A 246 -4.48 -18.74 7.43
CA GLU A 246 -3.43 -19.36 6.62
C GLU A 246 -2.28 -18.37 6.49
N LEU A 247 -1.05 -18.82 6.80
CA LEU A 247 0.17 -18.05 6.63
C LEU A 247 0.94 -18.59 5.42
N THR A 248 1.31 -17.72 4.49
CA THR A 248 2.10 -18.09 3.28
C THR A 248 3.37 -17.26 3.16
N GLY A 249 4.33 -17.73 2.36
CA GLY A 249 5.62 -17.09 2.15
C GLY A 249 6.09 -17.19 0.69
N ASP A 250 7.20 -16.53 0.37
CA ASP A 250 7.90 -16.74 -0.88
C ASP A 250 8.57 -18.13 -0.94
N GLU A 251 9.23 -18.45 -2.05
CA GLU A 251 9.93 -19.73 -2.24
C GLU A 251 11.01 -19.94 -1.15
N SER A 252 11.70 -18.87 -0.76
CA SER A 252 12.75 -18.92 0.26
C SER A 252 12.20 -19.26 1.64
N LEU A 253 11.05 -18.70 2.01
CA LEU A 253 10.39 -18.91 3.30
C LEU A 253 9.67 -20.26 3.33
N SER A 254 9.09 -20.67 2.21
CA SER A 254 8.45 -21.98 2.05
C SER A 254 9.44 -23.13 2.22
N GLY A 255 10.73 -22.90 1.95
CA GLY A 255 11.79 -23.87 2.21
C GLY A 255 12.28 -23.91 3.68
N ARG A 256 11.80 -23.02 4.56
CA ARG A 256 12.24 -22.97 5.97
C ARG A 256 11.27 -23.78 6.85
N PRO A 257 11.78 -24.63 7.77
CA PRO A 257 10.92 -25.28 8.76
C PRO A 257 10.32 -24.24 9.71
N MET A 258 9.03 -24.38 9.99
CA MET A 258 8.27 -23.54 10.93
C MET A 258 8.02 -24.28 12.23
#